data_AF-A0A2D7BXP8-F1
#
_entry.id   AF-A0A2D7BXP8-F1
#
_cell.length_a   1.000
_cell.length_b   1.000
_cell.length_c   1.000
_cell.angle_alpha   90.00
_cell.angle_beta   90.00
_cell.angle_gamma   90.00
#
_symmetry.space_group_name_H-M   'P 1'
#
loop_
_entity.id
_entity.type
_entity.pdbx_description
1 polymer ?
#
loop_
_entity_poly.entity_id
_entity_poly.type
_entity_poly.pdbx_seq_one_letter_code
_entity_poly.pdbx_strand_id
1 'polypeptide(L)'
;MNSAGIPAIYDDELAEDPVFKSIKSAADDAGVKFSQQTIHDLTEAVHNRDKAKLTKKQAEALVAEAAKAQGMAMIDPFEAAGIITAQSIGEPGTQMTMRTFHYAGVATVNVTQGLPRIIEIVDARKVPNTPTMTIRLKNDKSESADAAKKLAAAIEITTT
;
A
#
# COMPACT_ATOMS: atom_id res chain seq x y z
N MET A 1 14.89 6.79 -13.34
CA MET A 1 14.18 6.01 -14.38
C MET A 1 14.99 4.77 -14.73
N ASN A 2 14.47 3.57 -14.44
CA ASN A 2 15.10 2.33 -14.92
C ASN A 2 14.52 1.99 -16.30
N SER A 3 15.31 1.30 -17.13
CA SER A 3 15.06 0.99 -18.55
C SER A 3 13.83 0.13 -18.87
N ALA A 4 12.90 -0.06 -17.94
CA ALA A 4 11.67 -0.84 -18.08
C ALA A 4 10.37 -0.01 -17.97
N GLY A 5 10.44 1.32 -17.82
CA GLY A 5 9.24 2.16 -17.69
C GLY A 5 8.40 1.87 -16.44
N ILE A 6 8.92 1.05 -15.53
CA ILE A 6 8.42 0.86 -14.17
C ILE A 6 9.18 1.90 -13.33
N PRO A 7 8.48 2.85 -12.66
CA PRO A 7 9.15 3.75 -11.73
C PRO A 7 9.91 2.92 -10.69
N ALA A 8 11.17 3.28 -10.41
CA ALA A 8 11.87 2.74 -9.27
C ALA A 8 10.95 2.92 -8.05
N ILE A 9 10.82 1.86 -7.24
CA ILE A 9 9.68 1.63 -6.34
C ILE A 9 9.48 2.74 -5.29
N TYR A 10 10.47 3.61 -5.10
CA TYR A 10 10.33 4.90 -4.42
C TYR A 10 11.59 5.73 -4.76
N ASP A 11 11.47 6.86 -5.46
CA ASP A 11 12.51 7.91 -5.47
C ASP A 11 12.00 8.98 -4.51
N ASP A 12 12.59 9.03 -3.31
CA ASP A 12 12.16 9.93 -2.25
C ASP A 12 12.41 11.39 -2.64
N GLU A 13 11.38 12.23 -2.61
CA GLU A 13 11.47 13.66 -2.93
C GLU A 13 12.42 14.42 -1.98
N LEU A 14 12.65 13.88 -0.78
CA LEU A 14 13.56 14.42 0.25
C LEU A 14 14.94 13.74 0.23
N ALA A 15 15.26 12.91 -0.78
CA ALA A 15 16.56 12.23 -0.87
C ALA A 15 17.76 13.21 -0.88
N GLU A 16 17.55 14.43 -1.36
CA GLU A 16 18.57 15.48 -1.40
C GLU A 16 18.67 16.31 -0.11
N ASP A 17 17.72 16.17 0.82
CA ASP A 17 17.66 16.95 2.06
C ASP A 17 18.86 16.65 2.98
N PRO A 18 19.50 17.68 3.58
CA PRO A 18 20.56 17.49 4.56
C PRO A 18 20.16 16.59 5.75
N VAL A 19 18.89 16.60 6.16
CA VAL A 19 18.34 15.75 7.23
C VAL A 19 18.34 14.29 6.79
N PHE A 20 17.81 13.99 5.60
CA PHE A 20 17.77 12.62 5.06
C PHE A 20 19.17 12.01 4.94
N LYS A 21 20.13 12.77 4.41
CA LYS A 21 21.54 12.34 4.28
C LYS A 21 22.20 12.10 5.64
N SER A 22 21.90 12.93 6.64
CA SER A 22 22.44 12.78 7.99
C SER A 22 21.90 11.54 8.71
N ILE A 23 20.61 11.23 8.54
CA ILE A 23 19.96 10.05 9.13
C ILE A 23 20.44 8.78 8.42
N LYS A 24 20.54 8.80 7.09
CA LYS A 24 21.06 7.68 6.30
C LYS A 24 22.50 7.34 6.67
N SER A 25 23.38 8.33 6.75
CA SER A 25 24.77 8.13 7.19
C SER A 25 24.84 7.58 8.62
N ALA A 26 24.01 8.07 9.54
CA ALA A 26 23.97 7.57 10.92
C ALA A 26 23.41 6.14 11.01
N ALA A 27 22.47 5.77 10.13
CA ALA A 27 21.93 4.41 10.04
C ALA A 27 22.96 3.43 9.47
N ASP A 28 23.71 3.83 8.44
CA ASP A 28 24.80 3.05 7.86
C ASP A 28 25.92 2.84 8.89
N ASP A 29 26.30 3.90 9.63
CA ASP A 29 27.29 3.83 10.73
C ASP A 29 26.84 2.89 11.87
N ALA A 30 25.54 2.86 12.18
CA ALA A 30 24.95 1.98 13.19
C ALA A 30 24.71 0.54 12.69
N GLY A 31 24.89 0.27 11.39
CA GLY A 31 24.62 -1.04 10.78
C GLY A 31 23.14 -1.43 10.77
N VAL A 32 22.23 -0.49 10.99
CA VAL A 32 20.78 -0.74 11.06
C VAL A 32 20.16 -0.54 9.68
N LYS A 33 19.50 -1.59 9.17
CA LYS A 33 18.84 -1.55 7.87
C LYS A 33 17.41 -1.00 8.00
N PHE A 34 17.25 0.31 7.84
CA PHE A 34 15.93 0.92 7.67
C PHE A 34 15.47 0.85 6.21
N SER A 35 14.15 0.78 6.01
CA SER A 35 13.55 0.98 4.69
C SER A 35 13.63 2.45 4.29
N GLN A 36 13.63 2.76 2.99
CA GLN A 36 13.67 4.15 2.54
C GLN A 36 12.45 4.95 3.03
N GLN A 37 11.27 4.33 3.10
CA GLN A 37 10.07 4.94 3.66
C GLN A 37 10.22 5.28 5.15
N THR A 38 10.87 4.40 5.93
CA THR A 38 11.13 4.71 7.34
C THR A 38 12.05 5.92 7.50
N ILE A 39 13.02 6.11 6.60
CA ILE A 39 13.89 7.29 6.61
C ILE A 39 13.12 8.54 6.14
N HIS A 40 12.21 8.40 5.18
CA HIS A 40 11.29 9.45 4.75
C HIS A 40 10.43 9.93 5.92
N ASP A 41 9.72 9.03 6.59
CA ASP A 41 8.81 9.33 7.69
C ASP A 41 9.56 9.99 8.86
N LEU A 42 10.79 9.54 9.15
CA LEU A 42 11.66 10.16 10.15
C LEU A 42 12.09 11.57 9.74
N THR A 43 12.36 11.78 8.45
CA THR A 43 12.74 13.10 7.91
C THR A 43 11.56 14.06 7.97
N GLU A 44 10.37 13.63 7.56
CA GLU A 44 9.13 14.39 7.68
C GLU A 44 8.82 14.75 9.15
N ALA A 45 8.97 13.79 10.07
CA ALA A 45 8.78 14.02 11.50
C ALA A 45 9.78 15.05 12.09
N VAL A 46 10.98 15.17 11.51
CA VAL A 46 11.98 16.17 11.89
C VAL A 46 11.63 17.54 11.31
N HIS A 47 11.17 17.60 10.06
CA HIS A 47 10.69 18.83 9.43
C HIS A 47 9.45 19.39 10.12
N ASN A 48 8.51 18.53 10.53
CA ASN A 48 7.32 18.90 11.32
C ASN A 48 7.65 19.47 12.70
N ARG A 49 8.92 19.38 13.15
CA ARG A 49 9.44 19.99 14.38
C ARG A 49 10.29 21.24 14.10
N ASP A 50 10.17 21.82 12.91
CA ASP A 50 10.88 23.01 12.42
C ASP A 50 12.42 22.89 12.44
N LYS A 51 12.96 21.66 12.39
CA LYS A 51 14.41 21.43 12.37
C LYS A 51 14.91 21.20 10.95
N ALA A 52 15.46 22.25 10.35
CA ALA A 52 16.05 22.19 9.00
C ALA A 52 17.41 21.44 8.93
N LYS A 53 18.07 21.21 10.07
CA LYS A 53 19.34 20.48 10.16
C LYS A 53 19.44 19.73 11.48
N LEU A 54 19.94 18.49 11.43
CA LEU A 54 20.32 17.71 12.60
C LEU A 54 21.84 17.79 12.81
N THR A 55 22.26 17.90 14.07
CA THR A 55 23.66 17.63 14.41
C THR A 55 23.93 16.12 14.38
N LYS A 56 25.19 15.71 14.14
CA LYS A 56 25.56 14.28 14.09
C LYS A 56 25.08 13.49 15.33
N LYS A 57 25.25 14.07 16.52
CA LYS A 57 24.76 13.46 17.79
C LYS A 57 23.24 13.30 17.86
N GLN A 58 22.49 14.24 17.30
CA GLN A 58 21.03 14.16 17.28
C GLN A 58 20.52 13.13 16.26
N ALA A 59 21.18 13.02 15.10
CA ALA A 59 20.88 11.99 14.12
C ALA A 59 21.19 10.59 14.66
N GLU A 60 22.34 10.41 15.32
CA GLU A 60 22.70 9.16 16.00
C GLU A 60 21.70 8.79 17.10
N ALA A 61 21.29 9.74 17.94
CA ALA A 61 20.31 9.49 19.00
C ALA A 61 18.92 9.14 18.44
N LEU A 62 18.50 9.81 17.36
CA LEU A 62 17.25 9.51 16.67
C LEU A 62 17.26 8.10 16.08
N VAL A 63 18.33 7.75 15.38
CA VAL A 63 18.55 6.42 14.79
C VAL A 63 18.60 5.34 15.87
N ALA A 64 19.27 5.60 16.99
CA ALA A 64 19.34 4.65 18.10
C ALA A 64 17.97 4.37 18.73
N GLU A 65 17.16 5.41 18.98
CA GLU A 65 15.81 5.21 19.52
C GLU A 65 14.88 4.56 18.48
N ALA A 66 14.99 4.93 17.21
CA ALA A 66 14.24 4.28 16.12
C ALA A 66 14.60 2.79 15.99
N ALA A 67 15.88 2.44 16.08
CA ALA A 67 16.34 1.06 16.04
C ALA A 67 15.84 0.25 17.25
N LYS A 68 15.83 0.86 18.44
CA LYS A 68 15.27 0.25 19.65
C LYS A 68 13.76 0.02 19.51
N ALA A 69 13.02 1.03 19.03
CA ALA A 69 11.58 0.91 18.78
C ALA A 69 11.27 -0.17 17.74
N GLN A 70 12.06 -0.24 16.66
CA GLN A 70 11.96 -1.31 15.66
C GLN A 70 12.21 -2.68 16.29
N GLY A 71 13.23 -2.80 17.14
CA GLY A 71 13.55 -4.03 17.86
C GLY A 71 12.40 -4.51 18.75
N MET A 72 11.73 -3.58 19.43
CA MET A 72 10.55 -3.88 20.27
C MET A 72 9.29 -4.21 19.47
N ALA A 73 9.19 -3.74 18.23
CA ALA A 73 8.04 -3.97 17.36
C ALA A 73 8.13 -5.28 16.56
N MET A 74 9.24 -6.02 16.67
CA MET A 74 9.39 -7.33 16.04
C MET A 74 8.55 -8.37 16.76
N ILE A 75 8.05 -9.35 16.00
CA ILE A 75 7.40 -10.53 16.57
C ILE A 75 8.42 -11.39 17.31
N ASP A 76 8.03 -11.94 18.45
CA ASP A 76 8.86 -12.88 19.19
C ASP A 76 9.10 -14.15 18.37
N PRO A 77 10.31 -14.73 18.41
CA PRO A 77 10.59 -15.99 17.73
C PRO A 77 9.72 -17.11 18.32
N PHE A 78 9.27 -18.02 17.44
CA PHE A 78 8.39 -19.15 17.77
C PHE A 78 6.94 -18.81 18.13
N GLU A 79 6.51 -17.56 17.98
CA GLU A 79 5.10 -17.18 18.12
C GLU A 79 4.22 -17.88 17.07
N ALA A 80 2.99 -18.24 17.45
CA ALA A 80 2.05 -18.97 16.59
C ALA A 80 1.35 -18.05 15.57
N ALA A 81 2.14 -17.31 14.79
CA ALA A 81 1.67 -16.28 13.86
C ALA A 81 0.60 -16.79 12.87
N GLY A 82 0.70 -18.04 12.42
CA GLY A 82 -0.29 -18.65 11.52
C GLY A 82 -1.68 -18.79 12.16
N ILE A 83 -1.74 -19.22 13.42
CA ILE A 83 -3.01 -19.41 14.15
C ILE A 83 -3.64 -18.06 14.46
N ILE A 84 -2.84 -17.09 14.94
CA ILE A 84 -3.30 -15.74 15.25
C ILE A 84 -3.84 -15.07 13.98
N THR A 85 -3.12 -15.20 12.85
CA THR A 85 -3.55 -14.64 11.56
C THR A 85 -4.85 -15.28 11.09
N ALA A 86 -4.97 -16.60 11.17
CA ALA A 86 -6.18 -17.32 10.75
C ALA A 86 -7.41 -16.89 11.57
N GLN A 87 -7.26 -16.77 12.89
CA GLN A 87 -8.34 -16.29 13.75
C GLN A 87 -8.68 -14.82 13.49
N SER A 88 -7.67 -13.95 13.39
CA SER A 88 -7.86 -12.51 13.17
C SER A 88 -8.61 -12.20 11.88
N ILE A 89 -8.38 -12.97 10.81
CA ILE A 89 -9.11 -12.83 9.54
C ILE A 89 -10.50 -13.49 9.63
N GLY A 90 -10.63 -14.63 10.31
CA GLY A 90 -11.86 -15.42 10.35
C GLY A 90 -12.95 -14.91 11.31
N GLU A 91 -12.55 -14.33 12.44
CA GLU A 91 -13.48 -13.86 13.48
C GLU A 91 -14.44 -12.76 12.98
N PRO A 92 -13.97 -11.72 12.26
CA PRO A 92 -14.85 -10.73 11.64
C PRO A 92 -15.83 -11.34 10.62
N GLY A 93 -15.45 -12.46 9.97
CA GLY A 93 -16.30 -13.13 8.99
C GLY A 93 -17.64 -13.59 9.54
N THR A 94 -17.69 -13.95 10.83
CA THR A 94 -18.94 -14.29 11.53
C THR A 94 -19.81 -13.07 11.84
N GLN A 95 -19.17 -11.91 12.00
CA GLN A 95 -19.82 -10.62 12.25
C GLN A 95 -20.24 -9.93 10.94
N MET A 96 -19.81 -10.43 9.78
CA MET A 96 -20.19 -9.92 8.45
C MET A 96 -21.59 -10.38 8.01
N THR A 97 -22.55 -10.49 8.94
CA THR A 97 -23.95 -10.75 8.59
C THR A 97 -24.62 -9.45 8.14
N MET A 98 -24.58 -9.22 6.83
CA MET A 98 -25.48 -8.32 6.07
C MET A 98 -25.60 -6.88 6.60
N ARG A 99 -24.67 -5.99 6.21
CA ARG A 99 -25.07 -4.57 6.06
C ARG A 99 -26.00 -4.48 4.85
N THR A 100 -27.29 -4.46 5.11
CA THR A 100 -28.35 -4.16 4.14
C THR A 100 -28.08 -2.82 3.48
N PHE A 101 -28.03 -2.78 2.16
CA PHE A 101 -28.20 -1.52 1.45
C PHE A 101 -29.26 -1.66 0.37
N HIS A 102 -30.33 -0.88 0.56
CA HIS A 102 -30.82 -0.10 -0.56
C HIS A 102 -29.74 0.96 -0.84
N TYR A 103 -28.88 0.72 -1.82
CA TYR A 103 -28.04 1.77 -2.38
C TYR A 103 -28.92 2.59 -3.33
N ALA A 104 -29.39 3.74 -2.87
CA ALA A 104 -30.17 4.64 -3.69
C ALA A 104 -29.26 5.27 -4.76
N GLY A 105 -29.43 4.85 -6.02
CA GLY A 105 -29.30 5.78 -7.14
C GLY A 105 -28.07 5.69 -8.05
N VAL A 106 -27.18 4.71 -7.93
CA VAL A 106 -26.17 4.45 -8.99
C VAL A 106 -25.99 2.95 -9.16
N ALA A 107 -26.02 2.47 -10.41
CA ALA A 107 -25.83 1.08 -10.81
C ALA A 107 -24.38 0.58 -10.58
N THR A 108 -23.79 0.89 -9.44
CA THR A 108 -22.50 0.37 -9.03
C THR A 108 -22.73 -0.94 -8.28
N VAL A 109 -22.46 -2.04 -9.00
CA VAL A 109 -21.94 -3.33 -8.54
C VAL A 109 -22.55 -3.83 -7.23
N ASN A 110 -23.29 -4.94 -7.27
CA ASN A 110 -23.80 -5.63 -6.08
C ASN A 110 -22.69 -5.87 -5.03
N VAL A 111 -22.56 -4.96 -4.05
CA VAL A 111 -21.55 -4.97 -2.97
C VAL A 111 -21.88 -6.01 -1.89
N THR A 112 -22.93 -6.81 -2.07
CA THR A 112 -23.41 -7.79 -1.08
C THR A 112 -22.61 -9.10 -1.03
N GLN A 113 -21.53 -9.24 -1.80
CA GLN A 113 -20.73 -10.47 -1.83
C GLN A 113 -19.46 -10.44 -0.97
N GLY A 114 -19.34 -9.56 0.04
CA GLY A 114 -18.10 -9.40 0.81
C GLY A 114 -17.50 -10.73 1.33
N LEU A 115 -18.25 -11.49 2.13
CA LEU A 115 -17.79 -12.79 2.65
C LEU A 115 -17.67 -13.86 1.55
N PRO A 116 -18.66 -14.06 0.65
CA PRO A 116 -18.51 -14.97 -0.49
C PRO A 116 -17.25 -14.70 -1.33
N ARG A 117 -16.89 -13.43 -1.55
CA ARG A 117 -15.73 -13.02 -2.33
C ARG A 117 -14.41 -13.39 -1.65
N ILE A 118 -14.32 -13.22 -0.34
CA ILE A 118 -13.14 -13.65 0.44
C ILE A 118 -12.94 -15.16 0.31
N ILE A 119 -14.03 -15.95 0.42
CA ILE A 119 -13.98 -17.41 0.25
C ILE A 119 -13.46 -17.78 -1.14
N GLU A 120 -13.96 -17.15 -2.21
CA GLU A 120 -13.48 -17.44 -3.58
C GLU A 120 -12.00 -17.19 -3.79
N ILE A 121 -11.46 -16.12 -3.19
CA ILE A 121 -10.05 -15.74 -3.30
C ILE A 121 -9.19 -16.75 -2.54
N VAL A 122 -9.58 -17.10 -1.31
CA VAL A 122 -8.84 -18.06 -0.47
C VAL A 122 -8.88 -19.47 -1.06
N ASP A 123 -10.02 -19.90 -1.60
CA ASP A 123 -10.19 -21.21 -2.25
C ASP A 123 -9.54 -21.28 -3.65
N ALA A 124 -8.97 -20.18 -4.15
CA ALA A 124 -8.37 -20.06 -5.49
C ALA A 124 -9.29 -20.57 -6.61
N ARG A 125 -10.58 -20.19 -6.58
CA ARG A 125 -11.54 -20.64 -7.60
C ARG A 125 -11.14 -20.20 -9.00
N LYS A 126 -11.22 -21.12 -9.96
CA LYS A 126 -10.83 -20.90 -11.37
C LYS A 126 -11.62 -19.76 -12.04
N VAL A 127 -12.91 -19.64 -11.73
CA VAL A 127 -13.77 -18.57 -12.26
C VAL A 127 -14.51 -17.94 -11.07
N PRO A 128 -14.28 -16.64 -10.78
CA PRO A 128 -14.97 -15.95 -9.70
C PRO A 128 -16.40 -15.61 -10.09
N ASN A 129 -17.28 -15.46 -9.10
CA ASN A 129 -18.62 -14.93 -9.37
C ASN A 129 -18.51 -13.42 -9.64
N THR A 130 -19.11 -12.94 -10.73
CA THR A 130 -19.06 -11.52 -11.16
C THR A 130 -17.64 -10.99 -11.45
N PRO A 131 -16.93 -11.53 -12.47
CA PRO A 131 -15.62 -10.99 -12.85
C PRO A 131 -15.76 -9.54 -13.32
N THR A 132 -14.92 -8.66 -12.80
CA THR A 132 -14.90 -7.23 -13.14
C THR A 132 -13.49 -6.83 -13.57
N MET A 133 -13.39 -5.97 -14.59
CA MET A 133 -12.11 -5.49 -15.12
C MET A 133 -12.07 -3.96 -15.10
N THR A 134 -10.99 -3.39 -14.57
CA THR A 134 -10.72 -1.94 -14.66
C THR A 134 -9.77 -1.70 -15.83
N ILE A 135 -10.29 -1.14 -16.91
CA ILE A 135 -9.51 -0.85 -18.12
C ILE A 135 -9.00 0.59 -18.06
N ARG A 136 -7.67 0.77 -18.09
CA ARG A 136 -7.03 2.09 -18.14
C ARG A 136 -6.57 2.42 -19.56
N LEU A 137 -6.76 3.66 -19.97
CA LEU A 137 -6.25 4.18 -21.24
C LEU A 137 -4.80 4.63 -21.08
N LYS A 138 -3.97 4.44 -22.11
CA LYS A 138 -2.59 4.96 -22.12
C LYS A 138 -2.59 6.49 -22.27
N ASN A 139 -1.55 7.12 -21.72
CA ASN A 139 -1.37 8.58 -21.54
C ASN A 139 -1.92 9.44 -22.70
N ASP A 140 -1.61 9.11 -23.96
CA ASP A 140 -2.04 9.89 -25.14
C ASP A 140 -3.56 9.94 -25.37
N LYS A 141 -4.33 9.06 -24.70
CA LYS A 141 -5.79 8.93 -24.83
C LYS A 141 -6.51 8.98 -23.49
N SER A 142 -5.79 9.19 -22.38
CA SER A 142 -6.35 9.11 -21.02
C SER A 142 -7.37 10.20 -20.72
N GLU A 143 -7.22 11.38 -21.34
CA GLU A 143 -8.11 12.53 -21.12
C GLU A 143 -9.23 12.65 -22.17
N SER A 144 -9.18 11.83 -23.22
CA SER A 144 -10.16 11.91 -24.32
C SER A 144 -11.38 11.02 -24.04
N ALA A 145 -12.52 11.66 -23.79
CA ALA A 145 -13.80 10.96 -23.62
C ALA A 145 -14.22 10.16 -24.87
N ASP A 146 -13.89 10.65 -26.06
CA ASP A 146 -14.22 9.98 -27.32
C ASP A 146 -13.41 8.70 -27.52
N ALA A 147 -12.13 8.71 -27.11
CA ALA A 147 -11.29 7.52 -27.13
C ALA A 147 -11.80 6.45 -26.16
N ALA A 148 -12.26 6.85 -24.97
CA ALA A 148 -12.86 5.95 -23.99
C ALA A 148 -14.14 5.29 -24.51
N LYS A 149 -15.06 6.06 -25.11
CA LYS A 149 -16.30 5.55 -25.69
C LYS A 149 -16.05 4.57 -26.84
N LYS A 150 -15.09 4.89 -27.73
CA LYS A 150 -14.69 3.98 -28.83
C LYS A 150 -14.14 2.66 -28.31
N LEU A 151 -13.32 2.69 -27.26
CA LEU A 151 -12.80 1.48 -26.63
C LEU A 151 -13.91 0.67 -25.94
N ALA A 152 -14.81 1.34 -25.23
CA ALA A 152 -15.96 0.70 -24.59
C ALA A 152 -16.82 -0.05 -25.62
N ALA A 153 -17.19 0.61 -26.71
CA ALA A 153 -17.97 0.00 -27.79
C ALA A 153 -17.25 -1.15 -28.51
N ALA A 154 -15.91 -1.14 -28.54
CA ALA A 154 -15.13 -2.22 -29.16
C ALA A 154 -15.03 -3.47 -28.27
N ILE A 155 -15.19 -3.34 -26.95
CA ILE A 155 -15.07 -4.42 -25.97
C ILE A 155 -16.46 -4.95 -25.55
N GLU A 156 -17.50 -4.13 -25.70
CA GLU A 156 -18.88 -4.53 -25.46
C GLU A 156 -19.29 -5.60 -26.49
N ILE A 157 -19.38 -6.85 -26.03
CA ILE A 157 -19.85 -7.97 -26.86
C ILE A 157 -21.38 -7.98 -26.82
N THR A 158 -22.01 -7.42 -27.85
CA THR A 158 -23.45 -7.60 -28.07
C THR A 158 -23.67 -8.96 -28.73
N THR A 159 -24.15 -9.93 -27.95
CA THR A 159 -24.63 -11.19 -28.51
C THR A 159 -26.12 -11.01 -28.82
N THR A 160 -26.50 -11.13 -30.09
CA THR A 160 -27.90 -11.25 -30.56
C THR A 160 -28.55 -12.55 -30.11
#